data_AF-A0A2E4D4S4-F1
#
_entry.id   AF-A0A2E4D4S4-F1
#
_cell.length_a   1.000
_cell.length_b   1.000
_cell.length_c   1.000
_cell.angle_alpha   90.00
_cell.angle_beta   90.00
_cell.angle_gamma   90.00
#
_symmetry.space_group_name_H-M   'P 1'
#
loop_
_entity.id
_entity.type
_entity.pdbx_description
1 polymer ?
#
loop_
_entity_poly.entity_id
_entity_poly.type
_entity_poly.pdbx_seq_one_letter_code
_entity_poly.pdbx_strand_id
1 'polypeptide(L)'
;MSKNLGKYKQELKTRECLVQAIYQYIFQESNLNSLIDQFLKENTPKKISFNYFKKRLEDIFEYSDELKSITCILKNKKGENIEKIDEAIIWLGIVEIRAKELDHPVVIDECIRLAKKFSNPNSYKFVNAKLDEWLKKTQ
;
A
#
# COMPACT_ATOMS: atom_id res chain seq x y z
N MET A 1 22.70 4.90 5.64
CA MET A 1 23.06 5.11 4.23
C MET A 1 21.78 5.36 3.44
N SER A 2 21.59 6.59 2.95
CA SER A 2 20.48 6.95 2.08
C SER A 2 20.64 6.20 0.76
N LYS A 3 19.90 5.08 0.62
CA LYS A 3 19.83 4.34 -0.65
C LYS A 3 19.43 5.35 -1.73
N ASN A 4 20.22 5.45 -2.80
CA ASN A 4 19.94 6.35 -3.91
C ASN A 4 18.68 5.85 -4.64
N LEU A 5 17.53 6.35 -4.21
CA LEU A 5 16.19 6.05 -4.73
C LEU A 5 16.06 6.41 -6.22
N GLY A 6 16.99 7.18 -6.79
CA GLY A 6 17.04 7.53 -8.20
C GLY A 6 17.21 6.34 -9.15
N LYS A 7 17.73 5.20 -8.66
CA LYS A 7 17.84 3.95 -9.45
C LYS A 7 16.51 3.19 -9.57
N TYR A 8 15.56 3.42 -8.66
CA TYR A 8 14.30 2.68 -8.56
C TYR A 8 13.07 3.54 -8.86
N LYS A 9 13.22 4.53 -9.75
CA LYS A 9 12.14 5.49 -10.05
C LYS A 9 10.85 4.80 -10.51
N GLN A 10 10.98 3.69 -11.25
CA GLN A 10 9.84 2.95 -11.76
C GLN A 10 9.06 2.29 -10.62
N GLU A 11 9.72 1.63 -9.68
CA GLU A 11 9.13 0.93 -8.53
C GLU A 11 8.47 1.93 -7.58
N LEU A 12 9.15 3.05 -7.29
CA LEU A 12 8.61 4.10 -6.43
C LEU A 12 7.32 4.68 -7.01
N LYS A 13 7.32 4.97 -8.31
CA LYS A 13 6.14 5.48 -9.00
C LYS A 13 5.02 4.42 -9.09
N THR A 14 5.38 3.15 -9.22
CA THR A 14 4.42 2.05 -9.23
C THR A 14 3.69 1.92 -7.90
N ARG A 15 4.41 1.97 -6.77
CA ARG A 15 3.79 1.97 -5.44
C ARG A 15 2.89 3.19 -5.20
N GLU A 16 3.29 4.35 -5.72
CA GLU A 16 2.45 5.54 -5.66
C GLU A 16 1.12 5.35 -6.40
N CYS A 17 1.15 4.76 -7.60
CA CYS A 17 -0.06 4.40 -8.34
C CYS A 17 -0.89 3.35 -7.58
N LEU A 18 -0.24 2.35 -6.97
CA LEU A 18 -0.95 1.33 -6.17
C LEU A 18 -1.71 1.96 -5.01
N VAL A 19 -1.07 2.85 -4.23
CA VAL A 19 -1.76 3.52 -3.11
C VAL A 19 -2.97 4.32 -3.59
N GLN A 20 -2.87 5.02 -4.73
CA GLN A 20 -3.98 5.76 -5.30
C GLN A 20 -5.13 4.83 -5.73
N ALA A 21 -4.82 3.72 -6.40
CA ALA A 21 -5.79 2.71 -6.81
C ALA A 21 -6.49 2.08 -5.61
N ILE A 22 -5.73 1.70 -4.57
CA ILE A 22 -6.27 1.12 -3.34
C ILE A 22 -7.14 2.14 -2.60
N TYR A 23 -6.70 3.40 -2.51
CA TYR A 23 -7.48 4.46 -1.89
C TYR A 23 -8.83 4.67 -2.60
N GLN A 24 -8.82 4.70 -3.94
CA GLN A 24 -10.04 4.80 -4.74
C GLN A 24 -10.97 3.62 -4.46
N TYR A 25 -10.43 2.40 -4.41
CA TYR A 25 -11.20 1.19 -4.10
C TYR A 25 -11.81 1.20 -2.68
N ILE A 26 -11.06 1.66 -1.67
CA ILE A 26 -11.56 1.81 -0.29
C ILE A 26 -12.65 2.89 -0.22
N PHE A 27 -12.49 3.98 -0.96
CA PHE A 27 -13.44 5.08 -0.96
C PHE A 27 -14.74 4.74 -1.69
N GLN A 28 -14.63 4.01 -2.81
CA GLN A 28 -15.74 3.61 -3.65
C GLN A 28 -15.43 2.26 -4.31
N GLU A 29 -16.35 1.30 -4.17
CA GLU A 29 -16.24 0.02 -4.85
C GLU A 29 -16.08 0.22 -6.36
N SER A 30 -14.98 -0.32 -6.87
CA SER A 30 -14.56 -0.18 -8.26
C SER A 30 -14.23 -1.58 -8.78
N ASN A 31 -14.48 -1.84 -10.07
CA ASN A 31 -14.09 -3.09 -10.69
C ASN A 31 -12.57 -3.13 -10.96
N LEU A 32 -11.93 -4.27 -10.67
CA LEU A 32 -10.50 -4.49 -10.87
C LEU A 32 -10.04 -4.12 -12.29
N ASN A 33 -10.71 -4.63 -13.32
CA ASN A 33 -10.33 -4.40 -14.72
C ASN A 33 -10.45 -2.91 -15.09
N SER A 34 -11.54 -2.26 -14.65
CA SER A 34 -11.71 -0.82 -14.88
C SER A 34 -10.59 0.01 -14.25
N LEU A 35 -10.15 -0.37 -13.04
CA LEU A 35 -9.08 0.32 -12.32
C LEU A 35 -7.72 0.09 -13.01
N ILE A 36 -7.45 -1.14 -13.45
CA ILE A 36 -6.25 -1.46 -14.25
C ILE A 36 -6.22 -0.62 -15.53
N ASP A 37 -7.31 -0.60 -16.29
CA ASP A 37 -7.41 0.12 -17.56
C ASP A 37 -7.25 1.63 -17.38
N GLN A 38 -7.82 2.19 -16.32
CA GLN A 38 -7.67 3.61 -15.96
C GLN A 38 -6.18 3.94 -15.75
N PHE A 39 -5.51 3.21 -14.84
CA PHE A 39 -4.11 3.49 -14.52
C PHE A 39 -3.16 3.21 -15.68
N LEU A 40 -3.48 2.26 -16.57
CA LEU A 40 -2.78 2.03 -17.83
C LEU A 40 -2.88 3.22 -18.81
N LYS A 41 -4.07 3.81 -18.93
CA LYS A 41 -4.28 4.96 -19.83
C LYS A 41 -3.57 6.21 -19.32
N GLU A 42 -3.54 6.39 -18.00
CA GLU A 42 -2.94 7.57 -17.36
C GLU A 42 -1.40 7.48 -17.21
N ASN A 43 -0.82 6.28 -17.28
CA ASN A 43 0.61 6.07 -17.04
C ASN A 43 1.30 5.32 -18.19
N THR A 44 2.45 5.85 -18.63
CA THR A 44 3.27 5.16 -19.63
C THR A 44 4.00 3.94 -19.02
N PRO A 45 4.09 2.79 -19.71
CA PRO A 45 4.83 1.60 -19.22
C PRO A 45 6.32 1.84 -18.89
N LYS A 46 6.93 2.90 -19.45
CA LYS A 46 8.30 3.32 -19.10
C LYS A 46 8.42 3.95 -17.71
N LYS A 47 7.30 4.35 -17.08
CA LYS A 47 7.26 5.06 -15.80
C LYS A 47 6.80 4.18 -14.64
N ILE A 48 6.04 3.12 -14.91
CA ILE A 48 5.55 2.17 -13.90
C ILE A 48 5.82 0.73 -14.35
N SER A 49 6.05 -0.17 -13.41
CA SER A 49 6.13 -1.60 -13.67
C SER A 49 4.71 -2.14 -13.73
N PHE A 50 4.17 -2.30 -14.93
CA PHE A 50 2.78 -2.70 -15.12
C PHE A 50 2.49 -4.10 -14.55
N ASN A 51 3.39 -5.06 -14.76
CA ASN A 51 3.21 -6.42 -14.24
C ASN A 51 3.15 -6.42 -12.72
N TYR A 52 4.02 -5.62 -12.07
CA TYR A 52 4.01 -5.50 -10.62
C TYR A 52 2.74 -4.80 -10.12
N PHE A 53 2.34 -3.69 -10.76
CA PHE A 53 1.08 -2.99 -10.46
C PHE A 53 -0.12 -3.93 -10.53
N LYS A 54 -0.30 -4.61 -11.67
CA LYS A 54 -1.42 -5.51 -11.90
C LYS A 54 -1.45 -6.63 -10.85
N LYS A 55 -0.32 -7.31 -10.64
CA LYS A 55 -0.22 -8.41 -9.67
C LYS A 55 -0.57 -7.95 -8.26
N ARG A 56 -0.03 -6.82 -7.79
CA ARG A 56 -0.35 -6.31 -6.44
C ARG A 56 -1.81 -5.89 -6.31
N LEU A 57 -2.41 -5.35 -7.37
CA LEU A 57 -3.81 -4.96 -7.35
C LEU A 57 -4.75 -6.18 -7.35
N GLU A 58 -4.41 -7.24 -8.08
CA GLU A 58 -5.11 -8.53 -8.03
C GLU A 58 -5.10 -9.09 -6.59
N ASP A 59 -3.94 -9.15 -5.93
CA ASP A 59 -3.84 -9.58 -4.53
C ASP A 59 -4.72 -8.72 -3.59
N ILE A 60 -4.78 -7.40 -3.81
CA ILE A 60 -5.62 -6.51 -2.99
C ILE A 60 -7.10 -6.86 -3.13
N PHE A 61 -7.56 -7.15 -4.35
CA PHE A 61 -8.96 -7.52 -4.59
C PHE A 61 -9.26 -8.91 -4.01
N GLU A 62 -8.36 -9.87 -4.19
CA GLU A 62 -8.47 -11.22 -3.64
C GLU A 62 -8.57 -11.21 -2.11
N TYR A 63 -7.73 -10.42 -1.44
CA TYR A 63 -7.68 -10.37 0.02
C TYR A 63 -8.49 -9.21 0.62
N SER A 64 -9.34 -8.53 -0.16
CA SER A 64 -10.00 -7.30 0.26
C SER A 64 -10.81 -7.42 1.55
N ASP A 65 -11.59 -8.49 1.71
CA ASP A 65 -12.40 -8.71 2.92
C ASP A 65 -11.56 -9.05 4.16
N GLU A 66 -10.46 -9.77 3.95
CA GLU A 66 -9.49 -10.04 5.01
C GLU A 66 -8.76 -8.76 5.43
N LEU A 67 -8.32 -7.96 4.46
CA LEU A 67 -7.66 -6.68 4.70
C LEU A 67 -8.56 -5.71 5.47
N LYS A 68 -9.85 -5.60 5.08
CA LYS A 68 -10.86 -4.84 5.83
C LYS A 68 -10.98 -5.33 7.28
N SER A 69 -10.98 -6.64 7.48
CA SER A 69 -11.08 -7.25 8.82
C SER A 69 -9.85 -6.93 9.68
N ILE A 70 -8.64 -7.05 9.10
CA ILE A 70 -7.38 -6.69 9.75
C ILE A 70 -7.39 -5.22 10.16
N THR A 71 -7.74 -4.31 9.24
CA THR A 71 -7.73 -2.87 9.55
C THR A 71 -8.83 -2.47 10.53
N CYS A 72 -9.98 -3.15 10.53
CA CYS A 72 -11.03 -2.99 11.54
C CYS A 72 -10.51 -3.36 12.95
N ILE A 73 -9.81 -4.48 13.10
CA ILE A 73 -9.20 -4.87 14.38
C ILE A 73 -8.14 -3.84 14.82
N LEU A 74 -7.34 -3.33 13.88
CA LEU A 74 -6.32 -2.31 14.16
C LEU A 74 -6.91 -0.95 14.57
N LYS A 75 -8.11 -0.59 14.08
CA LYS A 75 -8.91 0.60 14.50
C LYS A 75 -9.39 0.45 15.95
N ASN A 76 -10.05 -0.67 16.25
CA ASN A 76 -10.77 -0.87 17.52
C ASN A 76 -9.86 -0.89 18.76
N LYS A 77 -8.60 -1.32 18.63
CA LYS A 77 -7.70 -1.49 19.78
C LYS A 77 -7.29 -0.21 20.50
N LYS A 78 -7.46 0.97 19.87
CA LYS A 78 -7.03 2.24 20.48
C LYS A 78 -8.06 3.36 20.38
N GLY A 79 -9.28 3.08 19.89
CA GLY A 79 -10.24 4.13 19.54
C GLY A 79 -9.70 5.11 18.49
N GLU A 80 -8.66 4.70 17.76
CA GLU A 80 -7.98 5.51 16.75
C GLU A 80 -8.70 5.34 15.42
N ASN A 81 -9.04 6.45 14.78
CA ASN A 81 -9.55 6.44 13.41
C ASN A 81 -8.38 6.33 12.43
N ILE A 82 -8.39 5.33 11.55
CA ILE A 82 -7.42 5.22 10.45
C ILE A 82 -7.96 6.06 9.29
N GLU A 83 -7.19 7.05 8.85
CA GLU A 83 -7.51 7.77 7.62
C GLU A 83 -7.47 6.80 6.42
N LYS A 84 -8.39 6.92 5.47
CA LYS A 84 -8.47 6.03 4.30
C LYS A 84 -7.15 5.93 3.51
N ILE A 85 -6.37 7.01 3.49
CA ILE A 85 -5.05 7.01 2.84
C ILE A 85 -4.03 6.17 3.59
N ASP A 86 -4.02 6.24 4.93
CA ASP A 86 -3.18 5.38 5.76
C ASP A 86 -3.62 3.93 5.66
N GLU A 87 -4.93 3.68 5.58
CA GLU A 87 -5.51 2.35 5.35
C GLU A 87 -5.01 1.75 4.02
N ALA A 88 -5.03 2.52 2.94
CA ALA A 88 -4.52 2.11 1.64
C ALA A 88 -3.02 1.74 1.67
N ILE A 89 -2.21 2.52 2.39
CA ILE A 89 -0.78 2.26 2.56
C ILE A 89 -0.53 1.00 3.38
N ILE A 90 -1.32 0.79 4.45
CA ILE A 90 -1.24 -0.42 5.28
C ILE A 90 -1.61 -1.66 4.45
N TRP A 91 -2.68 -1.58 3.64
CA TRP A 91 -3.08 -2.69 2.76
C TRP A 91 -1.97 -3.07 1.79
N LEU A 92 -1.34 -2.08 1.14
CA LEU A 92 -0.20 -2.32 0.27
C LEU A 92 0.95 -3.01 1.01
N GLY A 93 1.30 -2.51 2.21
CA GLY A 93 2.36 -3.10 3.03
C GLY A 93 2.10 -4.56 3.41
N ILE A 94 0.88 -4.88 3.83
CA ILE A 94 0.48 -6.26 4.17
C ILE A 94 0.63 -7.18 2.96
N VAL A 95 0.12 -6.78 1.80
CA VAL A 95 0.17 -7.58 0.56
C VAL A 95 1.60 -7.76 0.07
N GLU A 96 2.45 -6.73 0.13
CA GLU A 96 3.86 -6.84 -0.22
C GLU A 96 4.64 -7.77 0.72
N ILE A 97 4.40 -7.68 2.03
CA ILE A 97 5.02 -8.57 3.02
C ILE A 97 4.62 -10.03 2.77
N ARG A 98 3.33 -10.28 2.50
CA ARG A 98 2.82 -11.63 2.22
C ARG A 98 3.41 -12.25 0.95
N ALA A 99 3.71 -11.43 -0.04
CA ALA A 99 4.33 -11.89 -1.29
C ALA A 99 5.75 -12.43 -1.10
N LYS A 100 6.45 -12.01 -0.02
CA LYS A 100 7.83 -12.42 0.31
C LYS A 100 8.84 -12.15 -0.81
N GLU A 101 8.56 -11.17 -1.66
CA GLU A 101 9.47 -10.74 -2.74
C GLU A 101 10.54 -9.76 -2.26
N LEU A 102 10.31 -9.12 -1.10
CA LEU A 102 11.17 -8.11 -0.48
C LEU A 102 11.24 -8.33 1.03
N ASP A 103 12.37 -7.98 1.63
CA ASP A 103 12.54 -8.02 3.09
C ASP A 103 11.55 -7.06 3.77
N HIS A 104 10.98 -7.47 4.91
CA HIS A 104 9.98 -6.68 5.64
C HIS A 104 10.44 -5.22 5.91
N PRO A 105 11.70 -4.95 6.33
CA PRO A 105 12.16 -3.57 6.55
C PRO A 105 12.11 -2.70 5.29
N VAL A 106 12.34 -3.28 4.11
CA VAL A 106 12.27 -2.54 2.83
C VAL A 106 10.83 -2.14 2.52
N VAL A 107 9.87 -3.04 2.74
CA VAL A 107 8.45 -2.75 2.56
C VAL A 107 7.99 -1.67 3.54
N ILE A 108 8.38 -1.79 4.82
CA ILE A 108 8.03 -0.81 5.86
C ILE A 108 8.61 0.58 5.55
N ASP A 109 9.87 0.66 5.12
CA ASP A 109 10.51 1.92 4.72
C ASP A 109 9.74 2.60 3.56
N GLU A 110 9.24 1.82 2.60
CA GLU A 110 8.43 2.33 1.50
C GLU A 110 7.04 2.79 1.96
N CYS A 111 6.38 2.05 2.86
CA CYS A 111 5.13 2.49 3.48
C CYS A 111 5.31 3.82 4.24
N ILE A 112 6.41 3.99 4.98
CA ILE A 112 6.76 5.24 5.65
C ILE A 112 6.96 6.37 4.63
N ARG A 113 7.65 6.11 3.52
CA ARG A 113 7.85 7.08 2.44
C ARG A 113 6.52 7.50 1.80
N LEU A 114 5.62 6.55 1.54
CA LEU A 114 4.29 6.80 0.99
C LEU A 114 3.42 7.60 1.96
N ALA A 115 3.45 7.29 3.26
CA ALA A 115 2.74 8.04 4.29
C ALA A 115 3.22 9.49 4.36
N LYS A 116 4.54 9.73 4.33
CA LYS A 116 5.10 11.09 4.26
C LYS A 116 4.71 11.86 3.00
N LYS A 117 4.42 11.15 1.90
CA LYS A 117 4.07 11.74 0.61
C LYS A 117 2.59 12.07 0.47
N PHE A 118 1.71 11.17 0.93
CA PHE A 118 0.27 11.26 0.69
C PHE A 118 -0.56 11.61 1.92
N SER A 119 -0.03 11.35 3.11
CA SER A 119 -0.73 11.53 4.38
C SER A 119 -0.14 12.70 5.16
N ASN A 120 -0.65 12.91 6.37
CA ASN A 120 -0.19 13.98 7.24
C ASN A 120 1.29 13.76 7.66
N PRO A 121 2.06 14.84 7.93
CA PRO A 121 3.47 14.73 8.31
C PRO A 121 3.75 13.84 9.53
N ASN A 122 2.74 13.56 10.36
CA ASN A 122 2.86 12.70 11.54
C ASN A 122 2.31 11.27 11.33
N SER A 123 1.61 10.99 10.22
CA SER A 123 0.96 9.69 9.98
C SER A 123 1.94 8.55 9.73
N TYR A 124 3.18 8.83 9.31
CA TYR A 124 4.17 7.78 9.08
C TYR A 124 4.50 6.97 10.35
N LYS A 125 4.45 7.61 11.54
CA LYS A 125 4.65 6.91 12.83
C LYS A 125 3.51 5.94 13.10
N PHE A 126 2.30 6.35 12.73
CA PHE A 126 1.10 5.55 12.85
C PHE A 126 1.15 4.33 11.93
N VAL A 127 1.41 4.55 10.64
CA VAL A 127 1.55 3.46 9.64
C VAL A 127 2.61 2.45 10.07
N ASN A 128 3.80 2.92 10.49
CA ASN A 128 4.85 2.04 10.99
C ASN A 128 4.38 1.21 12.19
N ALA A 129 3.79 1.85 13.20
CA ALA A 129 3.32 1.16 14.40
C ALA A 129 2.25 0.10 14.11
N LYS A 130 1.35 0.34 13.13
CA LYS A 130 0.30 -0.61 12.76
C LYS A 130 0.85 -1.81 11.97
N LEU A 131 1.80 -1.59 11.06
CA LEU A 131 2.48 -2.68 10.36
C LEU A 131 3.31 -3.55 11.32
N ASP A 132 4.02 -2.93 12.26
CA ASP A 132 4.73 -3.64 13.33
C ASP A 132 3.79 -4.43 14.24
N GLU A 133 2.64 -3.86 14.62
CA GLU A 133 1.63 -4.56 15.42
C GLU A 133 1.07 -5.77 14.67
N TRP A 134 0.79 -5.63 13.37
CA TRP A 134 0.29 -6.71 12.54
C TRP A 134 1.33 -7.83 12.41
N LEU A 135 2.59 -7.50 12.07
CA LEU A 135 3.68 -8.46 11.95
C LEU A 135 3.89 -9.32 13.20
N LYS A 136 3.84 -8.71 14.39
CA LYS A 136 4.02 -9.41 15.68
C LYS A 136 2.92 -10.42 16.01
N LYS A 137 1.75 -10.34 15.36
CA LYS A 137 0.64 -11.28 15.56
C LYS A 137 0.58 -12.38 14.51
N THR A 138 1.23 -12.17 13.38
CA THR A 138 1.22 -13.09 12.23
C THR A 138 2.51 -13.92 12.14
N GLN A 139 3.49 -13.63 13.00
CA GLN A 139 4.62 -14.51 13.35
C GLN A 139 4.29 -15.30 14.61
#